data_AF-A0A2E3CXI5-F1
#
_entry.id   AF-A0A2E3CXI5-F1
#
_cell.length_a   1.000
_cell.length_b   1.000
_cell.length_c   1.000
_cell.angle_alpha   90.00
_cell.angle_beta   90.00
_cell.angle_gamma   90.00
#
_symmetry.space_group_name_H-M   'P 1'
#
loop_
_entity.id
_entity.type
_entity.pdbx_description
1 polymer ?
#
loop_
_entity_poly.entity_id
_entity_poly.type
_entity_poly.pdbx_seq_one_letter_code
_entity_poly.pdbx_strand_id
1 'polypeptide(L)'
;MTSVIRLKSDFHDYYDHWFAGSWQKPDIEFSRNTTDGLLRPVMFQRMEAWGLKLPRHGIVKHLHPKLIAEAPVEEANLVKEWARTLCEVVVYTDTSAHAGEGKFKVSLSDALGNYPDHFASEHIPALANGCGQSLRYLRIGSRQFWLRYTSANDWRSNCGDVTIEVLCEEKPKTPAEQLLDKVNHPLFAVDFVRGRELYAVDFNIAPGLKGSGIEEHISSQEVYKEISDWLSQYKEVQ
;
A
#
# COMPACT_ATOMS: atom_id res chain seq x y z
N MET A 1 -33.54 2.55 7.96
CA MET A 1 -33.33 1.17 8.46
C MET A 1 -31.86 0.86 8.29
N THR A 2 -31.20 0.24 9.27
CA THR A 2 -29.80 -0.20 9.11
C THR A 2 -29.74 -1.34 8.11
N SER A 3 -28.96 -1.20 7.03
CA SER A 3 -28.74 -2.27 6.05
C SER A 3 -28.08 -3.47 6.74
N VAL A 4 -28.52 -4.69 6.40
CA VAL A 4 -27.86 -5.93 6.79
C VAL A 4 -26.66 -6.17 5.87
N ILE A 5 -25.45 -6.18 6.41
CA ILE A 5 -24.21 -6.30 5.62
C ILE A 5 -23.58 -7.66 5.86
N ARG A 6 -23.27 -8.39 4.80
CA ARG A 6 -22.49 -9.64 4.85
C ARG A 6 -21.06 -9.39 4.41
N LEU A 7 -20.11 -9.83 5.21
CA LEU A 7 -18.69 -9.85 4.85
C LEU A 7 -18.37 -11.12 4.05
N LYS A 8 -17.66 -10.97 2.94
CA LYS A 8 -17.02 -12.05 2.16
C LYS A 8 -15.51 -11.87 2.25
N SER A 9 -14.82 -12.75 2.97
CA SER A 9 -13.39 -12.61 3.26
C SER A 9 -12.72 -13.98 3.30
N ASP A 10 -11.49 -14.08 2.80
CA ASP A 10 -10.63 -15.27 2.87
C ASP A 10 -9.67 -15.24 4.09
N PHE A 11 -9.74 -14.18 4.89
CA PHE A 11 -9.06 -14.05 6.18
C PHE A 11 -9.99 -13.52 7.28
N HIS A 12 -9.56 -13.67 8.53
CA HIS A 12 -10.30 -13.26 9.72
C HIS A 12 -9.65 -12.05 10.40
N ASP A 13 -10.48 -11.10 10.81
CA ASP A 13 -10.08 -9.90 11.54
C ASP A 13 -10.92 -9.70 12.80
N TYR A 14 -10.48 -8.80 13.69
CA TYR A 14 -11.08 -8.68 15.03
C TYR A 14 -12.51 -8.09 15.03
N TYR A 15 -12.95 -7.55 13.90
CA TYR A 15 -14.26 -6.91 13.74
C TYR A 15 -15.28 -7.74 12.93
N ASP A 16 -14.85 -8.85 12.33
CA ASP A 16 -15.67 -9.63 11.39
C ASP A 16 -16.96 -10.20 12.01
N HIS A 17 -16.98 -10.45 13.32
CA HIS A 17 -18.11 -11.03 14.04
C HIS A 17 -19.34 -10.11 14.14
N TRP A 18 -19.20 -8.82 13.79
CA TRP A 18 -20.31 -7.87 13.77
C TRP A 18 -21.12 -7.91 12.47
N PHE A 19 -20.59 -8.50 11.40
CA PHE A 19 -21.32 -8.65 10.14
C PHE A 19 -22.38 -9.74 10.22
N ALA A 20 -23.34 -9.68 9.29
CA ALA A 20 -24.43 -10.62 9.20
C ALA A 20 -23.95 -12.07 9.04
N GLY A 21 -24.54 -12.96 9.83
CA GLY A 21 -24.28 -14.39 9.74
C GLY A 21 -24.77 -15.00 8.43
N SER A 22 -24.29 -16.20 8.11
CA SER A 22 -24.63 -16.92 6.87
C SER A 22 -26.14 -17.20 6.71
N TRP A 23 -26.87 -17.25 7.82
CA TRP A 23 -28.32 -17.49 7.87
C TRP A 23 -29.19 -16.25 7.56
N GLN A 24 -28.61 -15.05 7.53
CA GLN A 24 -29.35 -13.81 7.24
C GLN A 24 -29.20 -13.43 5.77
N LYS A 25 -30.29 -13.01 5.12
CA LYS A 25 -30.23 -12.43 3.77
C LYS A 25 -29.64 -11.02 3.86
N PRO A 26 -28.50 -10.73 3.20
CA PRO A 26 -27.89 -9.41 3.25
C PRO A 26 -28.55 -8.46 2.26
N ASP A 27 -28.54 -7.19 2.63
CA ASP A 27 -28.84 -6.07 1.73
C ASP A 27 -27.56 -5.61 0.99
N ILE A 28 -26.37 -5.80 1.57
CA ILE A 28 -25.05 -5.43 1.02
C ILE A 28 -24.08 -6.59 1.20
N GLU A 29 -23.27 -6.85 0.18
CA GLU A 29 -22.08 -7.70 0.30
C GLU A 29 -20.84 -6.81 0.29
N PHE A 30 -20.01 -6.95 1.32
CA PHE A 30 -18.71 -6.30 1.42
C PHE A 30 -17.63 -7.37 1.26
N SER A 31 -16.87 -7.31 0.17
CA SER A 31 -15.81 -8.29 -0.14
C SER A 31 -14.44 -7.75 0.28
N ARG A 32 -13.64 -8.61 0.87
CA ARG A 32 -12.28 -8.35 1.33
C ARG A 32 -11.46 -9.62 1.22
N ASN A 33 -10.95 -9.92 0.03
CA ASN A 33 -10.02 -11.05 -0.12
C ASN A 33 -8.57 -10.56 -0.14
N THR A 34 -7.66 -11.42 0.30
CA THR A 34 -6.21 -11.17 0.20
C THR A 34 -5.79 -10.88 -1.24
N THR A 35 -6.55 -11.36 -2.24
CA THR A 35 -6.26 -11.25 -3.67
C THR A 35 -7.07 -10.20 -4.46
N ASP A 36 -7.98 -9.45 -3.82
CA ASP A 36 -8.86 -8.49 -4.52
C ASP A 36 -8.13 -7.20 -4.96
N GLY A 37 -6.80 -7.15 -4.88
CA GLY A 37 -5.99 -5.97 -5.19
C GLY A 37 -5.87 -5.65 -6.68
N LEU A 38 -5.51 -4.41 -6.98
CA LEU A 38 -5.14 -4.00 -8.34
C LEU A 38 -3.78 -4.61 -8.72
N LEU A 39 -3.64 -5.04 -9.98
CA LEU A 39 -2.33 -5.38 -10.54
C LEU A 39 -1.37 -4.19 -10.39
N ARG A 40 -0.09 -4.46 -10.10
CA ARG A 40 0.90 -3.41 -9.77
C ARG A 40 0.94 -2.24 -10.77
N PRO A 41 1.01 -2.43 -12.11
CA PRO A 41 0.99 -1.29 -13.03
C PRO A 41 -0.27 -0.43 -12.90
N VAL A 42 -1.44 -1.06 -12.75
CA VAL A 42 -2.74 -0.39 -12.61
C VAL A 42 -2.83 0.33 -11.26
N MET A 43 -2.30 -0.27 -10.21
CA MET A 43 -2.21 0.33 -8.87
C MET A 43 -1.42 1.64 -8.90
N PHE A 44 -0.23 1.64 -9.50
CA PHE A 44 0.59 2.86 -9.63
C PHE A 44 -0.13 3.93 -10.47
N GLN A 45 -0.71 3.58 -11.61
CA GLN A 45 -1.51 4.51 -12.42
C GLN A 45 -2.67 5.13 -11.63
N ARG A 46 -3.35 4.32 -10.81
CA ARG A 46 -4.46 4.77 -9.98
C ARG A 46 -4.00 5.76 -8.90
N MET A 47 -2.90 5.47 -8.22
CA MET A 47 -2.30 6.37 -7.23
C MET A 47 -1.81 7.69 -7.86
N GLU A 48 -1.26 7.63 -9.06
CA GLU A 48 -0.87 8.82 -9.83
C GLU A 48 -2.08 9.69 -10.17
N ALA A 49 -3.19 9.07 -10.60
CA ALA A 49 -4.45 9.76 -10.89
C ALA A 49 -5.08 10.41 -9.63
N TRP A 50 -4.74 9.92 -8.43
CA TRP A 50 -5.10 10.56 -7.16
C TRP A 50 -4.18 11.73 -6.79
N GLY A 51 -3.12 11.98 -7.56
CA GLY A 51 -2.15 13.03 -7.31
C GLY A 51 -1.07 12.65 -6.29
N LEU A 52 -0.90 11.35 -6.01
CA LEU A 52 0.17 10.88 -5.11
C LEU A 52 1.52 10.91 -5.82
N LYS A 53 2.57 11.23 -5.09
CA LYS A 53 3.95 11.09 -5.54
C LYS A 53 4.34 9.62 -5.52
N LEU A 54 4.94 9.13 -6.60
CA LEU A 54 5.33 7.74 -6.77
C LEU A 54 6.82 7.64 -7.08
N PRO A 55 7.51 6.56 -6.64
CA PRO A 55 8.81 6.23 -7.18
C PRO A 55 8.74 6.11 -8.70
N ARG A 56 9.87 6.38 -9.36
CA ARG A 56 9.97 6.12 -10.81
C ARG A 56 9.70 4.64 -11.06
N HIS A 57 8.80 4.33 -11.98
CA HIS A 57 8.35 2.96 -12.18
C HIS A 57 8.04 2.68 -13.65
N GLY A 58 7.95 1.40 -14.00
CA GLY A 58 7.64 0.94 -15.35
C GLY A 58 8.32 -0.38 -15.66
N ILE A 59 8.30 -0.76 -16.95
CA ILE A 59 9.05 -1.93 -17.42
C ILE A 59 10.54 -1.65 -17.31
N VAL A 60 11.32 -2.59 -16.76
CA VAL A 60 12.75 -2.41 -16.44
C VAL A 60 13.55 -1.84 -17.59
N LYS A 61 13.43 -2.39 -18.82
CA LYS A 61 14.18 -1.90 -19.99
C LYS A 61 13.84 -0.45 -20.38
N HIS A 62 12.65 0.04 -20.02
CA HIS A 62 12.23 1.43 -20.24
C HIS A 62 12.53 2.34 -19.04
N LEU A 63 12.58 1.77 -17.83
CA LEU A 63 12.92 2.47 -16.60
C LEU A 63 14.42 2.77 -16.53
N HIS A 64 15.26 1.81 -16.94
CA HIS A 64 16.72 1.92 -16.93
C HIS A 64 17.26 3.22 -17.56
N PRO A 65 16.95 3.57 -18.83
CA PRO A 65 17.47 4.80 -19.42
C PRO A 65 17.02 6.06 -18.68
N LYS A 66 15.83 6.07 -18.06
CA LYS A 66 15.35 7.21 -17.27
C LYS A 66 16.16 7.39 -15.99
N LEU A 67 16.45 6.31 -15.27
CA LEU A 67 17.25 6.36 -14.05
C LEU A 67 18.71 6.73 -14.34
N ILE A 68 19.27 6.22 -15.44
CA ILE A 68 20.65 6.52 -15.86
C ILE A 68 20.82 7.99 -16.26
N ALA A 69 19.83 8.59 -16.92
CA ALA A 69 19.87 10.00 -17.29
C ALA A 69 19.92 10.95 -16.07
N GLU A 70 19.55 10.46 -14.88
CA GLU A 70 19.57 11.21 -13.61
C GLU A 70 20.70 10.73 -12.68
N ALA A 71 21.68 10.00 -13.20
CA ALA A 71 22.84 9.59 -12.42
C ALA A 71 23.56 10.83 -11.85
N PRO A 72 24.08 10.76 -10.61
CA PRO A 72 24.76 11.90 -9.97
C PRO A 72 26.17 12.18 -10.55
N VAL A 73 26.55 11.47 -11.61
CA VAL A 73 27.88 11.49 -12.24
C VAL A 73 27.71 11.39 -13.75
N GLU A 74 28.59 12.05 -14.51
CA GLU A 74 28.53 12.07 -15.97
C GLU A 74 29.49 11.07 -16.63
N GLU A 75 30.58 10.70 -15.95
CA GLU A 75 31.58 9.79 -16.51
C GLU A 75 30.99 8.39 -16.68
N ALA A 76 31.00 7.88 -17.92
CA ALA A 76 30.32 6.65 -18.29
C ALA A 76 30.70 5.42 -17.43
N ASN A 77 31.96 5.31 -17.00
CA ASN A 77 32.39 4.22 -16.12
C ASN A 77 31.80 4.34 -14.71
N LEU A 78 31.72 5.56 -14.18
CA LEU A 78 31.11 5.84 -12.88
C LEU A 78 29.59 5.66 -12.92
N VAL A 79 28.94 6.01 -14.03
CA VAL A 79 27.50 5.75 -14.23
C VAL A 79 27.21 4.25 -14.19
N LYS A 80 28.01 3.44 -14.90
CA LYS A 80 27.90 1.98 -14.85
C LYS A 80 28.09 1.43 -13.44
N GLU A 81 29.09 1.95 -12.73
CA GLU A 81 29.36 1.51 -11.36
C GLU A 81 28.23 1.90 -10.40
N TRP A 82 27.71 3.11 -10.50
CA TRP A 82 26.55 3.57 -9.76
C TRP A 82 25.32 2.70 -10.01
N ALA A 83 25.02 2.39 -11.28
CA ALA A 83 23.90 1.52 -11.66
C ALA A 83 24.02 0.09 -11.12
N ARG A 84 25.27 -0.38 -10.94
CA ARG A 84 25.60 -1.71 -10.42
C ARG A 84 25.57 -1.79 -8.90
N THR A 85 25.88 -0.69 -8.20
CA THR A 85 26.18 -0.75 -6.76
C THR A 85 25.30 0.13 -5.87
N LEU A 86 24.74 1.21 -6.41
CA LEU A 86 24.04 2.24 -5.63
C LEU A 86 22.60 2.50 -6.09
N CYS A 87 22.27 2.20 -7.35
CA CYS A 87 20.90 2.29 -7.85
C CYS A 87 20.21 0.93 -7.70
N GLU A 88 19.28 0.83 -6.75
CA GLU A 88 18.46 -0.36 -6.54
C GLU A 88 17.04 -0.15 -7.09
N VAL A 89 16.43 -1.25 -7.55
CA VAL A 89 15.02 -1.30 -7.95
C VAL A 89 14.33 -2.48 -7.29
N VAL A 90 13.01 -2.37 -7.13
CA VAL A 90 12.13 -3.47 -6.73
C VAL A 90 11.51 -4.05 -7.98
N VAL A 91 11.89 -5.28 -8.34
CA VAL A 91 11.32 -6.02 -9.48
C VAL A 91 10.14 -6.84 -8.99
N TYR A 92 9.03 -6.79 -9.73
CA TYR A 92 7.82 -7.57 -9.46
C TYR A 92 7.75 -8.75 -10.45
N THR A 93 7.98 -9.97 -9.95
CA THR A 93 7.85 -11.22 -10.72
C THR A 93 6.43 -11.76 -10.73
N ASP A 94 5.65 -11.44 -9.71
CA ASP A 94 4.22 -11.68 -9.69
C ASP A 94 3.51 -10.39 -9.31
N THR A 95 2.85 -9.79 -10.29
CA THR A 95 2.13 -8.52 -10.11
C THR A 95 0.82 -8.66 -9.34
N SER A 96 0.41 -9.89 -9.03
CA SER A 96 -0.78 -10.22 -8.23
C SER A 96 -0.45 -10.74 -6.83
N ALA A 97 0.84 -10.99 -6.52
CA ALA A 97 1.24 -11.47 -5.21
C ALA A 97 1.08 -10.41 -4.11
N HIS A 98 0.73 -10.89 -2.91
CA HIS A 98 0.47 -10.08 -1.72
C HIS A 98 1.55 -10.25 -0.65
N ALA A 99 1.48 -9.47 0.42
CA ALA A 99 2.31 -9.59 1.63
C ALA A 99 3.84 -9.53 1.45
N GLY A 100 4.34 -9.00 0.33
CA GLY A 100 5.79 -8.92 0.10
C GLY A 100 6.34 -10.04 -0.78
N GLU A 101 5.50 -10.99 -1.20
CA GLU A 101 5.82 -12.03 -2.15
C GLU A 101 5.84 -11.49 -3.60
N GLY A 102 6.42 -12.27 -4.52
CA GLY A 102 6.46 -11.89 -5.93
C GLY A 102 7.25 -10.63 -6.23
N LYS A 103 8.09 -10.15 -5.30
CA LYS A 103 9.00 -9.03 -5.51
C LYS A 103 10.33 -9.22 -4.77
N PHE A 104 11.38 -8.64 -5.33
CA PHE A 104 12.70 -8.60 -4.70
C PHE A 104 13.43 -7.32 -5.09
N LYS A 105 14.41 -6.96 -4.27
CA LYS A 105 15.27 -5.80 -4.46
C LYS A 105 16.58 -6.23 -5.09
N VAL A 106 16.99 -5.59 -6.18
CA VAL A 106 18.23 -5.86 -6.93
C VAL A 106 18.84 -4.56 -7.45
N SER A 107 20.10 -4.60 -7.89
CA SER A 107 20.70 -3.48 -8.61
C SER A 107 19.97 -3.23 -9.93
N LEU A 108 20.00 -1.99 -10.41
CA LEU A 108 19.42 -1.62 -11.70
C LEU A 108 20.07 -2.39 -12.85
N SER A 109 21.39 -2.62 -12.77
CA SER A 109 22.12 -3.43 -13.75
C SER A 109 21.64 -4.88 -13.78
N ASP A 110 21.48 -5.51 -12.61
CA ASP A 110 21.01 -6.90 -12.52
C ASP A 110 19.56 -7.03 -12.97
N ALA A 111 18.72 -6.06 -12.65
CA ALA A 111 17.35 -6.00 -13.14
C ALA A 111 17.31 -5.97 -14.67
N LEU A 112 18.12 -5.13 -15.31
CA LEU A 112 18.18 -5.04 -16.77
C LEU A 112 18.67 -6.35 -17.40
N GLY A 113 19.67 -7.00 -16.82
CA GLY A 113 20.23 -8.24 -17.34
C GLY A 113 19.29 -9.44 -17.21
N ASN A 114 18.59 -9.56 -16.09
CA ASN A 114 17.84 -10.77 -15.74
C ASN A 114 16.31 -10.62 -15.89
N TYR A 115 15.78 -9.40 -15.81
CA TYR A 115 14.34 -9.12 -15.76
C TYR A 115 13.92 -7.93 -16.65
N PRO A 116 14.42 -7.80 -17.91
CA PRO A 116 14.22 -6.59 -18.72
C PRO A 116 12.75 -6.26 -19.03
N ASP A 117 11.89 -7.28 -19.10
CA ASP A 117 10.47 -7.15 -19.45
C ASP A 117 9.54 -7.12 -18.22
N HIS A 118 10.08 -7.18 -17.01
CA HIS A 118 9.27 -7.13 -15.78
C HIS A 118 8.93 -5.69 -15.40
N PHE A 119 7.83 -5.54 -14.65
CA PHE A 119 7.52 -4.27 -14.00
C PHE A 119 8.45 -4.07 -12.80
N ALA A 120 8.93 -2.84 -12.61
CA ALA A 120 9.75 -2.45 -11.48
C ALA A 120 9.43 -1.04 -11.02
N SER A 121 9.80 -0.75 -9.78
CA SER A 121 9.86 0.59 -9.21
C SER A 121 11.26 0.86 -8.67
N GLU A 122 11.68 2.11 -8.68
CA GLU A 122 12.85 2.56 -7.94
C GLU A 122 12.72 2.18 -6.47
N HIS A 123 13.79 1.60 -5.91
CA HIS A 123 13.89 1.41 -4.47
C HIS A 123 14.32 2.71 -3.81
N ILE A 124 13.49 3.21 -2.90
CA ILE A 124 13.80 4.40 -2.09
C ILE A 124 14.22 3.91 -0.70
N PRO A 125 15.51 4.03 -0.33
CA PRO A 125 15.98 3.56 0.97
C PRO A 125 15.36 4.41 2.08
N ALA A 126 14.64 3.74 2.99
CA ALA A 126 13.94 4.42 4.08
C ALA A 126 14.89 4.78 5.24
N LEU A 127 15.86 3.91 5.54
CA LEU A 127 16.86 4.10 6.60
C LEU A 127 18.28 3.87 6.06
N ALA A 128 19.26 4.58 6.63
CA ALA A 128 20.65 4.52 6.19
C ALA A 128 21.31 3.13 6.37
N ASN A 129 20.80 2.32 7.29
CA ASN A 129 21.25 0.96 7.54
C ASN A 129 20.60 -0.08 6.57
N GLY A 130 19.81 0.37 5.60
CA GLY A 130 19.12 -0.50 4.64
C GLY A 130 17.87 -1.20 5.18
N CYS A 131 17.49 -0.93 6.43
CA CYS A 131 16.28 -1.47 7.03
C CYS A 131 15.02 -0.78 6.50
N GLY A 132 13.94 -1.54 6.43
CA GLY A 132 12.65 -1.11 5.92
C GLY A 132 11.91 -0.23 6.91
N GLN A 133 11.44 0.92 6.46
CA GLN A 133 10.48 1.73 7.19
C GLN A 133 9.43 2.28 6.22
N SER A 134 8.17 2.21 6.61
CA SER A 134 7.07 2.81 5.86
C SER A 134 6.08 3.49 6.79
N LEU A 135 5.37 4.47 6.24
CA LEU A 135 4.19 5.07 6.84
C LEU A 135 2.96 4.50 6.14
N ARG A 136 2.03 3.94 6.90
CA ARG A 136 0.76 3.43 6.39
C ARG A 136 -0.33 4.43 6.73
N TYR A 137 -0.95 5.01 5.71
CA TYR A 137 -2.23 5.68 5.84
C TYR A 137 -3.32 4.62 5.80
N LEU A 138 -4.05 4.45 6.89
CA LEU A 138 -5.16 3.51 7.03
C LEU A 138 -6.47 4.29 7.13
N ARG A 139 -7.46 3.95 6.30
CA ARG A 139 -8.80 4.52 6.37
C ARG A 139 -9.82 3.45 6.69
N ILE A 140 -10.68 3.74 7.67
CA ILE A 140 -11.81 2.92 8.11
C ILE A 140 -13.04 3.84 8.13
N GLY A 141 -13.90 3.71 7.12
CA GLY A 141 -15.03 4.61 6.86
C GLY A 141 -14.57 6.07 6.76
N SER A 142 -14.96 6.87 7.75
CA SER A 142 -14.58 8.28 7.84
C SER A 142 -13.30 8.53 8.63
N ARG A 143 -12.87 7.57 9.46
CA ARG A 143 -11.71 7.66 10.36
C ARG A 143 -10.42 7.24 9.66
N GLN A 144 -9.33 7.90 10.01
CA GLN A 144 -8.07 7.86 9.27
C GLN A 144 -6.91 7.83 10.25
N PHE A 145 -5.96 6.93 10.05
CA PHE A 145 -4.86 6.67 10.97
C PHE A 145 -3.55 6.61 10.22
N TRP A 146 -2.50 7.14 10.86
CA TRP A 146 -1.13 6.99 10.40
C TRP A 146 -0.42 5.98 11.29
N LEU A 147 0.09 4.92 10.68
CA LEU A 147 0.88 3.89 11.34
C LEU A 147 2.30 3.94 10.78
N ARG A 148 3.30 3.61 11.61
CA ARG A 148 4.68 3.40 11.18
C ARG A 148 5.01 1.92 11.30
N TYR A 149 5.51 1.35 10.21
CA TYR A 149 6.06 0.00 10.18
C TYR A 149 7.57 0.12 10.10
N THR A 150 8.29 -0.58 10.97
CA THR A 150 9.75 -0.65 10.95
C THR A 150 10.18 -2.10 11.04
N SER A 151 11.00 -2.54 10.09
CA SER A 151 11.71 -3.81 10.17
C SER A 151 13.13 -3.57 10.68
N ALA A 152 13.61 -4.40 11.61
CA ALA A 152 14.97 -4.29 12.12
C ALA A 152 16.02 -5.02 11.25
N ASN A 153 15.58 -5.86 10.29
CA ASN A 153 16.47 -6.79 9.58
C ASN A 153 16.06 -7.11 8.13
N ASP A 154 15.01 -6.49 7.58
CA ASP A 154 14.62 -6.61 6.18
C ASP A 154 14.43 -5.22 5.56
N TRP A 155 14.62 -5.11 4.24
CA TRP A 155 14.38 -3.85 3.51
C TRP A 155 12.88 -3.55 3.34
N ARG A 156 12.03 -4.57 3.47
CA ARG A 156 10.57 -4.45 3.55
C ARG A 156 10.17 -4.18 4.99
N SER A 157 9.41 -3.10 5.21
CA SER A 157 8.98 -2.67 6.54
C SER A 157 8.05 -3.66 7.26
N ASN A 158 7.43 -4.58 6.53
CA ASN A 158 6.48 -5.57 7.06
C ASN A 158 7.02 -7.01 7.06
N CYS A 159 8.34 -7.20 6.91
CA CYS A 159 8.99 -8.50 6.93
C CYS A 159 10.09 -8.56 8.01
N GLY A 160 10.35 -9.76 8.55
CA GLY A 160 11.37 -9.97 9.57
C GLY A 160 10.91 -9.58 10.97
N ASP A 161 11.75 -8.88 11.71
CA ASP A 161 11.43 -8.37 13.05
C ASP A 161 10.76 -7.00 12.93
N VAL A 162 9.42 -7.01 12.99
CA VAL A 162 8.56 -5.86 12.66
C VAL A 162 8.01 -5.23 13.93
N THR A 163 8.19 -3.91 14.06
CA THR A 163 7.49 -3.07 15.02
C THR A 163 6.47 -2.19 14.28
N ILE A 164 5.25 -2.12 14.82
CA ILE A 164 4.17 -1.26 14.32
C ILE A 164 3.80 -0.25 15.41
N GLU A 165 3.74 1.03 15.05
CA GLU A 165 3.40 2.13 15.94
C GLU A 165 2.24 2.93 15.34
N VAL A 166 1.15 3.12 16.09
CA VAL A 166 0.08 4.05 15.69
C VAL A 166 0.53 5.47 16.05
N LEU A 167 0.82 6.28 15.03
CA LEU A 167 1.36 7.64 15.21
C LEU A 167 0.28 8.63 15.63
N CYS A 168 -0.84 8.60 14.91
CA CYS A 168 -1.99 9.46 15.19
C CYS A 168 -3.25 9.00 14.45
N GLU A 169 -4.39 9.45 14.95
CA GLU A 169 -5.62 9.58 14.18
C GLU A 169 -5.64 10.96 13.51
N GLU A 170 -5.76 10.98 12.18
CA GLU A 170 -5.85 12.20 11.41
C GLU A 170 -7.26 12.79 11.53
N LYS A 171 -7.33 14.09 11.85
CA LYS A 171 -8.61 14.77 11.97
C LYS A 171 -9.33 14.81 10.61
N PRO A 172 -10.68 14.76 10.60
CA PRO A 172 -11.45 14.90 9.37
C PRO A 172 -11.05 16.17 8.62
N LYS A 173 -10.55 15.98 7.40
CA LYS A 173 -10.20 17.05 6.47
C LYS A 173 -11.44 17.56 5.77
N THR A 174 -11.42 18.79 5.28
CA THR A 174 -12.49 19.25 4.38
C THR A 174 -12.48 18.44 3.08
N PRO A 175 -13.60 18.33 2.33
CA PRO A 175 -13.62 17.60 1.05
C PRO A 175 -12.58 18.09 0.03
N ALA A 176 -12.17 19.35 0.10
CA ALA A 176 -11.11 19.91 -0.74
C ALA A 176 -9.70 19.41 -0.37
N GLU A 177 -9.50 18.96 0.87
CA GLU A 177 -8.21 18.52 1.41
C GLU A 177 -8.04 16.98 1.36
N GLN A 178 -9.10 16.24 1.06
CA GLN A 178 -9.10 14.78 1.01
C GLN A 178 -8.76 14.27 -0.39
N LEU A 179 -7.47 14.31 -0.76
CA LEU A 179 -6.95 13.72 -2.01
C LEU A 179 -7.44 12.26 -2.22
N LEU A 180 -7.57 11.51 -1.12
CA LEU A 180 -7.96 10.10 -1.09
C LEU A 180 -9.47 9.87 -0.93
N ASP A 181 -10.32 10.90 -0.90
CA ASP A 181 -11.78 10.70 -0.99
C ASP A 181 -12.21 10.10 -2.34
N LYS A 182 -11.35 10.22 -3.36
CA LYS A 182 -11.52 9.56 -4.65
C LYS A 182 -11.39 8.03 -4.55
N VAL A 183 -10.87 7.51 -3.44
CA VAL A 183 -10.82 6.08 -3.14
C VAL A 183 -12.21 5.68 -2.66
N ASN A 184 -13.06 5.28 -3.60
CA ASN A 184 -14.43 4.83 -3.33
C ASN A 184 -14.46 3.46 -2.65
N HIS A 185 -13.91 3.36 -1.43
CA HIS A 185 -13.83 2.11 -0.66
C HIS A 185 -13.90 2.40 0.85
N PRO A 186 -14.66 1.60 1.65
CA PRO A 186 -14.86 1.86 3.07
C PRO A 186 -13.64 1.49 3.93
N LEU A 187 -12.71 0.68 3.44
CA LEU A 187 -11.54 0.23 4.18
C LEU A 187 -10.35 0.13 3.25
N PHE A 188 -9.29 0.90 3.44
CA PHE A 188 -8.09 0.75 2.61
C PHE A 188 -6.85 1.26 3.32
N ALA A 189 -5.69 0.87 2.80
CA ALA A 189 -4.40 1.38 3.22
C ALA A 189 -3.57 1.84 2.02
N VAL A 190 -2.81 2.92 2.20
CA VAL A 190 -1.74 3.34 1.28
C VAL A 190 -0.43 3.34 2.07
N ASP A 191 0.56 2.61 1.57
CA ASP A 191 1.89 2.58 2.17
C ASP A 191 2.80 3.58 1.48
N PHE A 192 3.56 4.32 2.29
CA PHE A 192 4.47 5.35 1.86
C PHE A 192 5.89 5.10 2.39
N VAL A 193 6.89 5.49 1.61
CA VAL A 193 8.29 5.55 2.03
C VAL A 193 8.79 6.99 1.95
N ARG A 194 9.63 7.38 2.91
CA ARG A 194 10.20 8.73 2.96
C ARG A 194 11.53 8.77 2.21
N GLY A 195 11.55 9.49 1.10
CA GLY A 195 12.78 9.90 0.41
C GLY A 195 12.98 11.41 0.54
N ARG A 196 13.28 12.08 -0.59
CA ARG A 196 13.22 13.55 -0.67
C ARG A 196 11.82 14.11 -0.41
N GLU A 197 10.81 13.33 -0.77
CA GLU A 197 9.39 13.55 -0.54
C GLU A 197 8.78 12.28 0.06
N LEU A 198 7.47 12.27 0.30
CA LEU A 198 6.72 11.08 0.70
C LEU A 198 6.18 10.37 -0.54
N TYR A 199 6.62 9.15 -0.79
CA TYR A 199 6.28 8.39 -2.00
C TYR A 199 5.35 7.24 -1.68
N ALA A 200 4.20 7.14 -2.35
CA ALA A 200 3.30 6.00 -2.24
C ALA A 200 3.87 4.80 -3.01
N VAL A 201 3.88 3.63 -2.37
CA VAL A 201 4.53 2.41 -2.88
C VAL A 201 3.59 1.21 -2.94
N ASP A 202 2.50 1.24 -2.18
CA ASP A 202 1.51 0.17 -2.14
C ASP A 202 0.11 0.74 -1.85
N PHE A 203 -0.92 0.08 -2.37
CA PHE A 203 -2.31 0.37 -2.10
C PHE A 203 -3.06 -0.95 -1.89
N ASN A 204 -3.70 -1.09 -0.73
CA ASN A 204 -4.40 -2.29 -0.31
C ASN A 204 -5.86 -1.95 0.06
N ILE A 205 -6.82 -2.56 -0.63
CA ILE A 205 -8.26 -2.42 -0.33
C ILE A 205 -8.76 -3.38 0.76
N ALA A 206 -7.91 -4.32 1.17
CA ALA A 206 -8.18 -5.36 2.14
C ALA A 206 -7.07 -5.41 3.21
N PRO A 207 -6.76 -4.29 3.90
CA PRO A 207 -5.78 -4.33 4.98
C PRO A 207 -6.27 -5.22 6.12
N GLY A 208 -5.37 -6.05 6.65
CA GLY A 208 -5.55 -6.69 7.94
C GLY A 208 -5.29 -5.68 9.05
N LEU A 209 -6.22 -5.60 10.01
CA LEU A 209 -6.15 -4.67 11.13
C LEU A 209 -5.61 -5.34 12.39
N LYS A 210 -5.93 -6.62 12.58
CA LYS A 210 -5.44 -7.42 13.71
C LYS A 210 -3.90 -7.42 13.80
N GLY A 211 -3.38 -7.11 14.98
CA GLY A 211 -1.96 -7.05 15.30
C GLY A 211 -1.26 -5.78 14.82
N SER A 212 -2.00 -4.77 14.34
CA SER A 212 -1.41 -3.49 13.94
C SER A 212 -1.35 -2.46 15.07
N GLY A 213 -1.94 -2.77 16.23
CA GLY A 213 -2.08 -1.84 17.36
C GLY A 213 -3.30 -0.94 17.23
N ILE A 214 -3.97 -0.93 16.07
CA ILE A 214 -5.16 -0.11 15.84
C ILE A 214 -6.33 -0.51 16.75
N GLU A 215 -6.34 -1.76 17.23
CA GLU A 215 -7.37 -2.29 18.12
C GLU A 215 -7.42 -1.56 19.47
N GLU A 216 -6.35 -0.86 19.85
CA GLU A 216 -6.28 0.00 21.04
C GLU A 216 -6.95 1.37 20.84
N HIS A 217 -7.18 1.77 19.58
CA HIS A 217 -7.69 3.09 19.19
C HIS A 217 -9.12 3.06 18.62
N ILE A 218 -9.56 1.92 18.10
CA ILE A 218 -10.92 1.73 17.56
C ILE A 218 -11.41 0.30 17.83
N SER A 219 -12.54 0.20 18.53
CA SER A 219 -13.14 -1.08 18.87
C SER A 219 -13.69 -1.81 17.63
N SER A 220 -13.88 -3.12 17.73
CA SER A 220 -14.45 -3.94 16.65
C SER A 220 -15.82 -3.43 16.20
N GLN A 221 -16.64 -2.96 17.14
CA GLN A 221 -17.97 -2.42 16.87
C GLN A 221 -17.89 -1.08 16.12
N GLU A 222 -16.94 -0.22 16.48
CA GLU A 222 -16.72 1.05 15.78
C GLU A 222 -16.20 0.82 14.36
N VAL A 223 -15.28 -0.14 14.15
CA VAL A 223 -14.83 -0.51 12.80
C VAL A 223 -16.02 -0.93 11.93
N TYR A 224 -16.86 -1.83 12.43
CA TYR A 224 -18.08 -2.24 11.73
C TYR A 224 -19.00 -1.05 11.45
N LYS A 225 -19.20 -0.16 12.43
CA LYS A 225 -20.03 1.03 12.29
C LYS A 225 -19.52 1.97 11.19
N GLU A 226 -18.23 2.28 11.18
CA GLU A 226 -17.60 3.13 10.15
C GLU A 226 -17.78 2.55 8.74
N ILE A 227 -17.56 1.24 8.57
CA ILE A 227 -17.76 0.55 7.30
C ILE A 227 -19.24 0.56 6.90
N SER A 228 -20.14 0.29 7.85
CA SER A 228 -21.59 0.22 7.62
C SER A 228 -22.21 1.56 7.25
N ASP A 229 -21.83 2.62 7.97
CA ASP A 229 -22.28 3.99 7.70
C ASP A 229 -21.81 4.42 6.30
N TRP A 230 -20.55 4.15 5.95
CA TRP A 230 -20.01 4.43 4.63
C TRP A 230 -20.79 3.70 3.53
N LEU A 231 -20.98 2.39 3.66
CA LEU A 231 -21.68 1.58 2.65
C LEU A 231 -23.16 1.99 2.48
N SER A 232 -23.79 2.46 3.56
CA SER A 232 -25.18 2.92 3.53
C SER A 232 -25.33 4.24 2.76
N GLN A 233 -24.35 5.15 2.85
CA GLN A 233 -24.37 6.41 2.09
C GLN A 233 -24.22 6.18 0.58
N TYR A 234 -23.34 5.26 0.18
CA TYR A 234 -23.07 5.00 -1.24
C TYR A 234 -24.13 4.17 -1.94
N LYS A 235 -24.98 3.48 -1.18
CA LYS A 235 -26.15 2.78 -1.71
C LYS A 235 -27.20 3.71 -2.32
N GLU A 236 -27.27 4.95 -1.83
CA GLU A 236 -28.24 5.94 -2.32
C GLU A 236 -27.74 6.69 -3.57
N VAL A 237 -26.53 6.38 -4.07
CA VAL A 237 -25.83 7.10 -5.14
C VAL A 237 -25.63 6.22 -6.41
N GLN A 238 -26.11 4.97 -6.41
CA GLN A 238 -26.21 4.12 -7.61
C GLN A 238 -27.64 4.14 -8.18
#